data_AF-A0A3M0CGM8-F1
#
_entry.id   AF-A0A3M0CGM8-F1
#
_cell.length_a   1.000
_cell.length_b   1.000
_cell.length_c   1.000
_cell.angle_alpha   90.00
_cell.angle_beta   90.00
_cell.angle_gamma   90.00
#
_symmetry.space_group_name_H-M   'P 1'
#
loop_
_entity.id
_entity.type
_entity.pdbx_description
1 polymer ?
#
loop_
_entity_poly.entity_id
_entity_poly.type
_entity_poly.pdbx_seq_one_letter_code
_entity_poly.pdbx_strand_id
1 'polypeptide(L)'
;MTLKSPFRPDIGLEDLGANNPLPLYAAMREDRPVCSLNTPGMCALSRYDDVKFAMERTDLFSASGQKALIQPDWLPDDLKRDLFIAVRPVMTLPASMIRTGLT
;
A
#
# COMPACT_ATOMS: atom_id res chain seq x y z
N MET A 1 -26.36 -20.70 -0.34
CA MET A 1 -26.39 -19.25 -0.03
C MET A 1 -25.02 -18.68 -0.33
N THR A 2 -24.83 -18.10 -1.52
CA THR A 2 -23.57 -17.48 -1.90
C THR A 2 -23.64 -16.03 -1.44
N LEU A 3 -23.02 -15.71 -0.31
CA LEU A 3 -22.79 -14.33 0.12
C LEU A 3 -21.83 -13.70 -0.90
N LYS A 4 -22.37 -13.12 -1.98
CA LYS A 4 -21.63 -12.17 -2.81
C LYS A 4 -21.37 -10.96 -1.92
N SER A 5 -20.19 -10.95 -1.30
CA SER A 5 -19.62 -9.83 -0.56
C SER A 5 -19.82 -8.55 -1.38
N PRO A 6 -20.65 -7.60 -0.94
CA PRO A 6 -20.95 -6.44 -1.76
C PRO A 6 -19.71 -5.56 -1.72
N PHE A 7 -19.14 -5.34 -2.92
CA PHE A 7 -18.28 -4.20 -3.19
C PHE A 7 -16.88 -4.33 -2.57
N ARG A 8 -15.94 -5.01 -3.25
CA ARG A 8 -14.51 -4.79 -2.99
C ARG A 8 -14.11 -3.57 -3.83
N PRO A 9 -13.65 -2.46 -3.23
CA PRO A 9 -12.97 -1.47 -4.03
C PRO A 9 -11.62 -2.11 -4.40
N ASP A 10 -11.27 -2.14 -5.69
CA ASP A 10 -10.00 -2.69 -6.16
C ASP A 10 -8.84 -1.75 -5.79
N ILE A 11 -8.75 -1.34 -4.52
CA ILE A 11 -7.69 -0.45 -4.03
C ILE A 11 -6.38 -1.22 -4.14
N GLY A 12 -5.56 -0.76 -5.07
CA GLY A 12 -4.21 -1.23 -5.26
C GLY A 12 -3.25 -0.62 -4.25
N LEU A 13 -2.13 -1.30 -4.05
CA LEU A 13 -1.03 -0.77 -3.25
C LEU A 13 -0.48 0.53 -3.88
N GLU A 14 -0.55 0.64 -5.20
CA GLU A 14 -0.20 1.81 -5.99
C GLU A 14 -1.08 3.03 -5.70
N ASP A 15 -2.36 2.83 -5.38
CA ASP A 15 -3.30 3.92 -5.10
C ASP A 15 -2.97 4.62 -3.78
N LEU A 16 -2.45 3.86 -2.81
CA LEU A 16 -1.95 4.38 -1.52
C LEU A 16 -0.67 5.22 -1.71
N GLY A 17 0.08 4.99 -2.79
CA GLY A 17 1.33 5.67 -3.14
C GLY A 17 1.20 6.76 -4.21
N ALA A 18 -0.01 7.11 -4.62
CA ALA A 18 -0.28 8.11 -5.67
C ALA A 18 0.17 9.53 -5.26
N ASN A 19 0.23 10.46 -6.22
CA ASN A 19 0.72 11.82 -5.98
C ASN A 19 -0.12 12.62 -4.96
N ASN A 20 -1.41 12.28 -4.79
CA ASN A 20 -2.25 12.84 -3.74
C ASN A 20 -3.21 11.77 -3.20
N PRO A 21 -2.83 11.00 -2.15
CA PRO A 21 -3.66 9.93 -1.61
C PRO A 21 -4.67 10.43 -0.56
N LEU A 22 -4.66 11.71 -0.20
CA LEU A 22 -5.49 12.24 0.89
C LEU A 22 -7.00 12.08 0.66
N PRO A 23 -7.54 12.31 -0.56
CA PRO A 23 -8.97 12.08 -0.82
C PRO A 23 -9.36 10.61 -0.66
N LEU A 24 -8.50 9.68 -1.09
CA LEU A 24 -8.70 8.25 -0.91
C LEU A 24 -8.76 7.89 0.58
N TYR A 25 -7.80 8.39 1.37
CA TYR A 25 -7.79 8.14 2.82
C TYR A 25 -9.00 8.74 3.53
N ALA A 26 -9.50 9.89 3.07
CA ALA A 26 -10.73 10.49 3.61
C ALA A 26 -11.94 9.59 3.36
N ALA A 27 -12.14 9.14 2.11
CA ALA A 27 -13.21 8.21 1.77
C ALA A 27 -13.11 6.88 2.55
N MET A 28 -11.89 6.34 2.73
CA MET A 28 -11.68 5.14 3.54
C MET A 28 -12.13 5.34 4.99
N ARG A 29 -11.83 6.48 5.64
CA ARG A 29 -12.22 6.72 7.03
C ARG A 29 -13.74 6.75 7.23
N GLU A 30 -14.44 7.32 6.26
CA GLU A 30 -15.90 7.50 6.30
C GLU A 30 -16.61 6.18 6.00
N ASP A 31 -16.30 5.58 4.86
CA ASP A 31 -17.07 4.47 4.33
C ASP A 31 -16.52 3.10 4.74
N ARG A 32 -15.19 2.97 4.86
CA ARG A 32 -14.46 1.69 4.88
C ARG A 32 -13.18 1.74 5.71
N PRO A 33 -13.30 1.87 7.04
CA PRO A 33 -12.14 2.12 7.90
C PRO A 33 -11.12 0.99 7.90
N VAL A 34 -11.59 -0.24 7.63
CA VAL A 34 -10.80 -1.44 7.39
C VAL A 34 -11.20 -2.01 6.02
N CYS A 35 -10.27 -2.06 5.07
CA CYS A 35 -10.54 -2.59 3.73
C CYS A 35 -9.48 -3.59 3.27
N SER A 36 -9.90 -4.69 2.66
CA SER A 36 -8.99 -5.60 1.96
C SER A 36 -8.45 -4.93 0.70
N LEU A 37 -7.16 -5.08 0.45
CA LEU A 37 -6.55 -4.62 -0.79
C LEU A 37 -6.73 -5.66 -1.89
N ASN A 38 -6.45 -5.27 -3.13
CA ASN A 38 -6.37 -6.21 -4.25
C ASN A 38 -5.23 -7.25 -4.08
N THR A 39 -4.29 -6.98 -3.16
CA THR A 39 -3.20 -7.88 -2.78
C THR A 39 -3.70 -8.88 -1.73
N PRO A 40 -3.68 -10.20 -2.03
CA PRO A 40 -4.19 -11.22 -1.11
C PRO A 40 -3.54 -11.15 0.27
N GLY A 41 -4.36 -11.25 1.31
CA GLY A 41 -3.89 -11.25 2.70
C GLY A 41 -3.51 -9.87 3.25
N MET A 42 -3.62 -8.80 2.47
CA MET A 42 -3.38 -7.44 2.94
C MET A 42 -4.68 -6.68 3.19
N CYS A 43 -4.67 -5.85 4.23
CA CYS A 43 -5.72 -4.89 4.52
C CYS A 43 -5.10 -3.53 4.88
N ALA A 44 -5.88 -2.47 4.66
CA ALA A 44 -5.53 -1.13 5.08
C ALA A 44 -6.45 -0.68 6.21
N LEU A 45 -5.86 0.03 7.17
CA LEU A 45 -6.53 0.69 8.30
C LEU A 45 -6.40 2.20 8.10
N SER A 46 -7.50 2.95 8.26
CA SER A 46 -7.50 4.38 7.95
C SER A 46 -7.92 5.29 9.10
N ARG A 47 -8.65 4.78 10.10
CA ARG A 47 -9.00 5.56 11.31
C ARG A 47 -7.84 5.55 12.29
N TYR A 48 -7.64 6.69 12.95
CA TYR A 48 -6.56 6.87 13.90
C TYR A 48 -6.58 5.81 15.02
N ASP A 49 -7.75 5.56 15.61
CA ASP A 49 -7.87 4.62 16.73
C ASP A 49 -7.54 3.18 16.31
N ASP A 50 -7.96 2.76 15.11
CA ASP A 50 -7.67 1.42 14.58
C ASP A 50 -6.16 1.24 14.34
N VAL A 51 -5.51 2.26 13.76
CA VAL A 51 -4.06 2.26 13.52
C VAL A 51 -3.30 2.24 14.85
N LYS A 52 -3.68 3.11 15.79
CA LYS A 52 -3.07 3.18 17.12
C LYS A 52 -3.19 1.84 17.84
N PHE A 53 -4.38 1.26 17.87
CA PHE A 53 -4.61 -0.06 18.48
C PHE A 53 -3.73 -1.14 17.86
N ALA A 54 -3.63 -1.18 16.52
CA ALA A 54 -2.81 -2.16 15.84
C ALA A 54 -1.31 -2.00 16.18
N MET A 55 -0.82 -0.76 16.26
CA MET A 55 0.56 -0.46 16.62
C MET A 55 0.89 -0.80 18.08
N GLU A 56 -0.07 -0.64 19.00
CA GLU A 56 0.11 -0.95 20.43
C GLU A 56 -0.01 -2.46 20.73
N ARG A 57 -0.70 -3.22 19.88
CA ARG A 57 -0.99 -4.66 20.08
C ARG A 57 -0.10 -5.55 19.22
N THR A 58 1.21 -5.51 19.46
CA THR A 58 2.19 -6.34 18.74
C THR A 58 2.00 -7.84 18.97
N ASP A 59 1.27 -8.23 20.02
CA ASP A 59 0.82 -9.61 20.27
C ASP A 59 -0.24 -10.10 19.27
N LEU A 60 -1.01 -9.17 18.68
CA LEU A 60 -2.01 -9.44 17.65
C LEU A 60 -1.48 -9.10 16.24
N PHE A 61 -0.68 -8.04 16.12
CA PHE A 61 -0.16 -7.50 14.86
C PHE A 61 1.37 -7.53 14.86
N SER A 62 1.93 -8.65 14.43
CA SER A 62 3.38 -8.81 14.38
C SER A 62 4.02 -7.91 13.32
N ALA A 63 5.10 -7.22 13.71
CA ALA A 63 5.98 -6.52 12.77
C ALA A 63 6.75 -7.46 11.83
N SER A 64 6.73 -8.78 12.06
CA SER A 64 7.41 -9.76 11.21
C SER A 64 6.90 -9.76 9.77
N GLY A 65 5.68 -9.31 9.51
CA GLY A 65 5.15 -9.15 8.15
C GLY A 65 5.98 -8.17 7.30
N GLN A 66 6.66 -7.22 7.94
CA GLN A 66 7.54 -6.28 7.26
C GLN A 66 8.82 -6.95 6.74
N LYS A 67 9.29 -8.04 7.37
CA LYS A 67 10.51 -8.76 6.95
C LYS A 67 10.43 -9.23 5.50
N ALA A 68 9.26 -9.71 5.06
CA ALA A 68 9.06 -10.13 3.68
C ALA A 68 9.27 -8.99 2.66
N LEU A 69 9.07 -7.73 3.07
CA LEU A 69 9.24 -6.55 2.23
C LEU A 69 10.67 -5.99 2.26
N ILE A 70 11.40 -6.14 3.38
CA ILE A 70 12.70 -5.48 3.61
C ILE A 70 13.90 -6.45 3.62
N GLN A 71 13.64 -7.76 3.77
CA GLN A 71 14.62 -8.84 3.81
C GLN A 71 14.12 -10.01 2.95
N PRO A 72 14.01 -9.83 1.62
CA PRO A 72 13.52 -10.89 0.76
C PRO A 72 14.46 -12.10 0.76
N ASP A 73 13.90 -13.29 0.62
CA ASP A 73 14.65 -14.56 0.77
C ASP A 73 15.77 -14.74 -0.26
N TRP A 74 15.68 -14.05 -1.40
CA TRP A 74 16.72 -14.06 -2.45
C TRP A 74 17.93 -13.17 -2.13
N LEU A 75 17.85 -12.30 -1.12
CA LEU A 75 18.93 -11.39 -0.77
C LEU A 75 19.90 -12.06 0.22
N PRO A 76 21.23 -12.02 -0.01
CA PRO A 76 22.23 -12.52 0.94
C PRO A 76 22.11 -11.88 2.32
N ASP A 77 22.40 -12.65 3.37
CA ASP A 77 22.20 -12.22 4.77
C ASP A 77 23.03 -10.99 5.15
N ASP A 78 24.22 -10.82 4.59
CA ASP A 78 25.08 -9.65 4.78
C ASP A 78 24.52 -8.36 4.16
N LEU A 79 23.57 -8.49 3.24
CA LEU A 79 22.89 -7.38 2.58
C LEU A 79 21.47 -7.14 3.10
N LYS A 80 20.91 -8.05 3.91
CA LYS A 80 19.65 -7.84 4.62
C LYS A 80 19.80 -6.68 5.60
N ARG A 81 18.89 -5.71 5.53
CA ARG A 81 18.88 -4.56 6.44
C ARG A 81 17.58 -4.50 7.20
N ASP A 82 17.65 -3.96 8.41
CA ASP A 82 16.48 -3.67 9.24
C ASP A 82 15.77 -2.37 8.81
N LEU A 83 16.36 -1.62 7.85
CA LEU A 83 15.87 -0.35 7.35
C LEU A 83 15.71 -0.37 5.83
N PHE A 84 14.52 0.03 5.36
CA PHE A 84 14.21 0.19 3.94
C PHE A 84 14.11 1.67 3.57
N ILE A 85 14.84 2.08 2.53
CA ILE A 85 14.73 3.43 1.96
C ILE A 85 14.01 3.28 0.62
N ALA A 86 12.75 3.74 0.57
CA ALA A 86 12.00 3.83 -0.68
C ALA A 86 12.46 5.06 -1.47
N VAL A 87 13.24 4.86 -2.53
CA VAL A 87 13.58 5.92 -3.48
C VAL A 87 12.54 5.86 -4.60
N ARG A 88 11.69 6.89 -4.74
CA ARG A 88 10.82 7.01 -5.92
C ARG A 88 11.70 7.40 -7.10
N PRO A 89 11.82 6.58 -8.16
CA PRO A 89 12.49 7.01 -9.37
C PRO A 89 11.69 8.17 -9.99
N VAL A 90 12.36 9.28 -10.31
CA VAL A 90 11.79 10.29 -11.20
C VAL A 90 11.70 9.65 -12.58
N MET A 91 10.48 9.40 -13.03
CA MET A 91 10.24 8.84 -14.36
C MET A 91 10.40 9.98 -15.37
N THR A 92 11.62 10.19 -15.85
CA THR A 92 11.89 11.11 -16.96
C THR A 92 11.37 10.45 -18.24
N LEU A 93 10.19 10.85 -18.70
CA LEU A 93 9.71 10.46 -20.02
C LEU A 93 10.73 10.92 -21.08
N PRO A 94 11.14 10.06 -22.02
CA PRO A 94 12.00 10.49 -23.11
C PRO A 94 11.27 11.52 -23.97
N ALA A 95 11.96 12.59 -24.36
CA ALA A 95 11.43 13.69 -25.16
C ALA A 95 10.82 13.27 -26.52
N SER A 96 11.03 12.01 -26.95
CA SER A 96 10.44 11.44 -28.16
C SER A 96 8.93 11.17 -28.05
N MET A 97 8.33 11.25 -26.86
CA MET A 97 6.89 11.05 -26.65
C MET A 97 6.07 12.36 -26.55
N ILE A 98 6.65 13.50 -26.96
CA ILE A 98 5.94 14.78 -27.10
C ILE A 98 5.90 15.17 -28.57
N ARG A 99 5.17 14.42 -29.40
CA ARG A 99 4.71 14.88 -30.72
C ARG A 99 3.69 13.91 -31.29
N THR A 100 2.40 14.23 -31.15
CA THR A 100 1.45 14.32 -32.28
C THR A 100 0.09 14.77 -31.74
N GLY A 101 -0.43 15.86 -32.29
CA GLY A 101 -1.79 16.32 -32.03
C GLY A 101 -2.01 17.83 -32.02
N LEU A 102 -1.51 18.57 -33.01
CA LEU A 102 -2.08 19.87 -33.37
C LEU A 102 -1.83 20.19 -34.85
N THR A 103 -2.79 19.81 -35.67
CA THR A 103 -3.23 20.50 -36.91
C THR A 103 -4.57 19.90 -37.31
#